data_AF-A0A4Z0C751-F1
#
_entry.id   AF-A0A4Z0C751-F1
#
_cell.length_a   1.000
_cell.length_b   1.000
_cell.length_c   1.000
_cell.angle_alpha   90.00
_cell.angle_beta   90.00
_cell.angle_gamma   90.00
#
_symmetry.space_group_name_H-M   'P 1'
#
loop_
_entity.id
_entity.type
_entity.pdbx_description
1 polymer ?
#
loop_
_entity_poly.entity_id
_entity_poly.type
_entity_poly.pdbx_seq_one_letter_code
_entity_poly.pdbx_strand_id
1 'polypeptide(L)'
;MDTESLLVGLVILALVAVALVLLWRKRQSSHLQRDFGPEYGRTVETLGSRDKAEAELMARRKRVDKLNIVPLSADDAQRFTQAWRSVQARFVDNPQGALAEADALVRDLMQKRGYPMGDFERSAADISVHHPGVVEHYRAAHAIAERDHRGEVDTEGRRQAVIHYRALFDELLEVDSPERHDTPHHPGMRTQS
;
A
#
# COMPACT_ATOMS: atom_id res chain seq x y z
N MET A 1 39.84 42.23 -3.36
CA MET A 1 39.13 40.97 -3.65
C MET A 1 38.99 40.92 -5.15
N ASP A 2 39.86 40.15 -5.79
CA ASP A 2 39.94 40.13 -7.24
C ASP A 2 38.69 39.46 -7.78
N THR A 3 38.07 40.05 -8.80
CA THR A 3 36.81 39.57 -9.39
C THR A 3 36.90 38.10 -9.82
N GLU A 4 38.09 37.62 -10.17
CA GLU A 4 38.40 36.22 -10.43
C GLU A 4 38.19 35.32 -9.21
N SER A 5 38.64 35.75 -8.02
CA SER A 5 38.42 35.00 -6.77
C SER A 5 36.94 34.94 -6.39
N LEU A 6 36.18 36.00 -6.68
CA LEU A 6 34.72 36.03 -6.47
C LEU A 6 33.99 35.09 -7.45
N LEU A 7 34.40 35.08 -8.72
CA LEU A 7 33.84 34.18 -9.74
C LEU A 7 34.12 32.72 -9.41
N VAL A 8 35.36 32.38 -9.05
CA VAL A 8 35.74 31.01 -8.64
C VAL A 8 34.92 30.58 -7.42
N GLY A 9 34.78 31.45 -6.41
CA GLY A 9 33.96 31.18 -5.24
C GLY A 9 32.49 30.91 -5.59
N LEU A 10 31.90 31.67 -6.51
CA LEU A 10 30.50 31.52 -6.92
C LEU A 10 30.27 30.24 -7.73
N VAL A 11 31.20 29.86 -8.62
CA VAL A 11 31.12 28.60 -9.36
C VAL A 11 31.22 27.40 -8.41
N ILE A 12 32.13 27.44 -7.45
CA ILE A 12 32.26 26.38 -6.43
C ILE A 12 30.96 26.27 -5.62
N LEU A 13 30.40 27.40 -5.17
CA LEU A 13 29.13 27.41 -4.43
C LEU A 13 27.98 26.81 -5.24
N ALA A 14 27.87 27.15 -6.53
CA ALA A 14 26.86 26.59 -7.41
C ALA A 14 27.03 25.08 -7.60
N LEU A 15 28.26 24.60 -7.81
CA LEU A 15 28.55 23.17 -7.93
C LEU A 15 28.23 22.39 -6.64
N VAL A 16 28.57 22.96 -5.48
CA VAL A 16 28.22 22.38 -4.17
C VAL A 16 26.70 22.30 -4.00
N ALA A 17 25.96 23.37 -4.34
CA ALA A 17 24.50 23.38 -4.27
C ALA A 17 23.88 22.30 -5.17
N VAL A 18 24.35 22.17 -6.42
CA VAL A 18 23.89 21.12 -7.34
C VAL A 18 24.21 19.74 -6.79
N ALA A 19 25.42 19.51 -6.28
CA ALA A 19 25.81 18.23 -5.69
C ALA A 19 24.91 17.85 -4.49
N LEU A 20 24.59 18.80 -3.61
CA LEU A 20 23.70 18.59 -2.47
C LEU A 20 22.27 18.21 -2.93
N VAL A 21 21.73 18.89 -3.94
CA VAL A 21 20.41 18.57 -4.51
C VAL A 21 20.39 17.17 -5.12
N LEU A 22 21.43 16.80 -5.88
CA LEU A 22 21.53 15.47 -6.49
C LEU A 22 21.61 14.36 -5.43
N LEU A 23 22.37 14.57 -4.36
CA LEU A 23 22.46 13.64 -3.24
C LEU A 23 21.12 13.49 -2.51
N TRP A 24 20.41 14.59 -2.30
CA TRP A 24 19.08 14.57 -1.68
C TRP A 24 18.04 13.83 -2.54
N ARG A 25 17.98 14.12 -3.84
CA ARG A 25 17.09 13.42 -4.79
C ARG A 25 17.37 11.93 -4.84
N LYS A 26 18.66 11.53 -4.86
CA LYS A 26 19.05 10.11 -4.85
C LYS A 26 18.58 9.40 -3.60
N ARG A 27 18.75 10.02 -2.42
CA ARG A 27 18.28 9.46 -1.14
C ARG A 27 16.75 9.35 -1.11
N GLN A 28 16.05 10.40 -1.46
CA GLN A 28 14.59 10.43 -1.44
C GLN A 28 13.98 9.36 -2.34
N SER A 29 14.50 9.21 -3.55
CA SER A 29 14.08 8.17 -4.46
C SER A 29 14.34 6.77 -3.92
N SER A 30 15.51 6.53 -3.31
CA SER A 30 15.81 5.26 -2.68
C SER A 30 14.83 4.93 -1.54
N HIS A 31 14.39 5.93 -0.77
CA HIS A 31 13.37 5.74 0.25
C HIS A 31 12.02 5.39 -0.35
N LEU A 32 11.57 6.11 -1.38
CA LEU A 32 10.31 5.82 -2.07
C LEU A 32 10.31 4.43 -2.71
N GLN A 33 11.40 4.06 -3.38
CA GLN A 33 11.53 2.74 -4.00
C GLN A 33 11.51 1.62 -2.95
N ARG A 34 12.15 1.83 -1.79
CA ARG A 34 12.13 0.86 -0.69
C ARG A 34 10.74 0.73 -0.06
N ASP A 35 10.07 1.86 0.15
CA ASP A 35 8.79 1.88 0.86
C ASP A 35 7.62 1.41 -0.03
N PHE A 36 7.60 1.77 -1.31
CA PHE A 36 6.54 1.38 -2.26
C PHE A 36 6.86 0.09 -3.04
N GLY A 37 8.12 -0.34 -3.08
CA GLY A 37 8.53 -1.58 -3.73
C GLY A 37 8.08 -1.66 -5.20
N PRO A 38 7.37 -2.72 -5.63
CA PRO A 38 6.88 -2.87 -7.00
C PRO A 38 6.00 -1.70 -7.50
N GLU A 39 5.25 -1.06 -6.60
CA GLU A 39 4.38 0.07 -6.96
C GLU A 39 5.19 1.28 -7.48
N TYR A 40 6.43 1.44 -7.02
CA TYR A 40 7.34 2.45 -7.55
C TYR A 40 7.61 2.21 -9.04
N GLY A 41 7.98 0.97 -9.40
CA GLY A 41 8.25 0.58 -10.79
C GLY A 41 7.03 0.81 -11.67
N ARG A 42 5.86 0.31 -11.24
CA ARG A 42 4.58 0.51 -11.93
C ARG A 42 4.25 1.98 -12.15
N THR A 43 4.45 2.83 -11.13
CA THR A 43 4.13 4.27 -11.24
C THR A 43 5.07 4.98 -12.22
N VAL A 44 6.35 4.60 -12.24
CA VAL A 44 7.32 5.11 -13.23
C VAL A 44 6.93 4.69 -14.65
N GLU A 45 6.56 3.43 -14.85
CA GLU A 45 6.09 2.91 -16.15
C GLU A 45 4.83 3.64 -16.62
N THR A 46 3.86 3.83 -15.72
CA THR A 46 2.58 4.47 -16.03
C THR A 46 2.73 5.94 -16.40
N LEU A 47 3.60 6.68 -15.69
CA LEU A 47 3.77 8.13 -15.90
C LEU A 47 4.91 8.48 -16.88
N GLY A 48 5.73 7.51 -17.27
CA GLY A 48 6.86 7.66 -18.18
C GLY A 48 7.97 8.59 -17.68
N SER A 49 7.95 8.97 -16.40
CA SER A 49 8.90 9.89 -15.80
C SER A 49 9.07 9.61 -14.32
N ARG A 50 10.32 9.42 -13.92
CA ARG A 50 10.71 9.24 -12.51
C ARG A 50 10.29 10.40 -11.63
N ASP A 51 10.52 11.64 -12.08
CA ASP A 51 10.16 12.83 -11.31
C ASP A 51 8.65 12.94 -11.08
N LYS A 52 7.84 12.64 -12.11
CA LYS A 52 6.38 12.62 -11.98
C LYS A 52 5.90 11.50 -11.06
N ALA A 53 6.52 10.32 -11.15
CA ALA A 53 6.20 9.18 -10.30
C ALA A 53 6.51 9.46 -8.83
N GLU A 54 7.71 9.97 -8.54
CA GLU A 54 8.09 10.33 -7.17
C GLU A 54 7.16 11.40 -6.58
N ALA A 55 6.79 12.43 -7.36
CA ALA A 55 5.84 13.44 -6.94
C ALA A 55 4.44 12.87 -6.65
N GLU A 56 3.93 11.96 -7.49
CA GLU A 56 2.65 11.27 -7.29
C GLU A 56 2.68 10.37 -6.06
N LEU A 57 3.74 9.58 -5.85
CA LEU A 57 3.88 8.72 -4.66
C LEU A 57 3.93 9.53 -3.36
N MET A 58 4.62 10.68 -3.37
CA MET A 58 4.61 11.61 -2.24
C MET A 58 3.21 12.20 -2.01
N ALA A 59 2.50 12.57 -3.08
CA ALA A 59 1.15 13.08 -2.97
C ALA A 59 0.20 12.02 -2.39
N ARG A 60 0.32 10.75 -2.81
CA ARG A 60 -0.40 9.61 -2.23
C ARG A 60 -0.16 9.50 -0.74
N ARG A 61 1.11 9.44 -0.30
CA ARG A 61 1.45 9.37 1.12
C ARG A 61 0.83 10.52 1.91
N LYS A 62 0.98 11.76 1.43
CA LYS A 62 0.39 12.94 2.08
C LYS A 62 -1.14 12.91 2.16
N ARG A 63 -1.83 12.25 1.22
CA ARG A 63 -3.28 12.04 1.31
C ARG A 63 -3.61 10.99 2.36
N VAL A 64 -2.90 9.87 2.34
CA VAL A 64 -3.10 8.75 3.26
C VAL A 64 -2.80 9.15 4.71
N ASP A 65 -1.77 9.96 4.94
CA ASP A 65 -1.44 10.49 6.27
C ASP A 65 -2.57 11.33 6.91
N LYS A 66 -3.53 11.79 6.10
CA LYS A 66 -4.72 12.52 6.56
C LYS A 66 -5.94 11.63 6.77
N LEU A 67 -5.86 10.36 6.37
CA LEU A 67 -6.93 9.39 6.58
C LEU A 67 -6.85 8.85 8.00
N ASN A 68 -8.01 8.64 8.62
CA ASN A 68 -8.08 7.97 9.90
C ASN A 68 -8.16 6.45 9.67
N ILE A 69 -7.02 5.84 9.34
CA ILE A 69 -6.93 4.39 9.14
C ILE A 69 -6.75 3.73 10.50
N VAL A 70 -7.73 2.93 10.93
CA VAL A 70 -7.77 2.32 12.26
C VAL A 70 -7.74 0.79 12.17
N PRO A 71 -7.07 0.08 13.09
CA PRO A 71 -7.19 -1.38 13.19
C PRO A 71 -8.62 -1.83 13.43
N LEU A 72 -8.92 -3.10 13.13
CA LEU A 72 -10.23 -3.65 13.41
C LEU A 72 -10.39 -3.96 14.90
N SER A 73 -11.62 -3.81 15.39
CA SER A 73 -12.02 -4.45 16.64
C SER A 73 -12.01 -5.97 16.47
N ALA A 74 -11.79 -6.72 17.56
CA ALA A 74 -11.82 -8.17 17.53
C ALA A 74 -13.17 -8.73 17.02
N ASP A 75 -14.28 -8.09 17.40
CA ASP A 75 -15.62 -8.49 16.97
C ASP A 75 -15.83 -8.25 15.47
N ASP A 76 -15.37 -7.12 14.94
CA ASP A 76 -15.43 -6.85 13.50
C ASP A 76 -14.56 -7.84 12.72
N ALA A 77 -13.33 -8.09 13.17
CA ALA A 77 -12.43 -9.05 12.53
C ALA A 77 -13.02 -10.47 12.51
N GLN A 78 -13.66 -10.89 13.60
CA GLN A 78 -14.38 -12.17 13.66
C GLN A 78 -15.55 -12.21 12.67
N ARG A 79 -16.35 -11.13 12.61
CA ARG A 79 -17.48 -11.02 11.67
C ARG A 79 -17.02 -11.11 10.21
N PHE A 80 -15.99 -10.37 9.83
CA PHE A 80 -15.41 -10.43 8.50
C PHE A 80 -14.86 -11.82 8.18
N THR A 81 -14.15 -12.45 9.13
CA THR A 81 -13.62 -13.81 8.97
C THR A 81 -14.73 -14.84 8.73
N GLN A 82 -15.85 -14.73 9.45
CA GLN A 82 -17.00 -15.61 9.25
C GLN A 82 -17.65 -15.37 7.88
N ALA A 83 -17.84 -14.12 7.47
CA ALA A 83 -18.36 -13.78 6.15
C ALA A 83 -17.47 -14.34 5.03
N TRP A 84 -16.14 -14.23 5.17
CA TRP A 84 -15.20 -14.80 4.20
C TRP A 84 -15.36 -16.31 4.06
N ARG A 85 -15.53 -17.05 5.17
CA ARG A 85 -15.80 -18.50 5.13
C ARG A 85 -17.09 -18.83 4.39
N SER A 86 -18.14 -18.02 4.56
CA SER A 86 -19.39 -18.19 3.82
C SER A 86 -19.21 -18.01 2.31
N VAL A 87 -18.42 -17.01 1.89
CA VAL A 87 -18.07 -16.80 0.48
C VAL A 87 -17.37 -18.03 -0.10
N GLN A 88 -16.39 -18.57 0.62
CA GLN A 88 -15.67 -19.77 0.17
C GLN A 88 -16.58 -20.99 0.04
N ALA A 89 -17.52 -21.19 0.97
CA ALA A 89 -18.45 -22.31 0.93
C ALA A 89 -19.40 -22.21 -0.28
N ARG A 90 -19.88 -21.00 -0.61
CA ARG A 90 -20.77 -20.76 -1.76
C ARG A 90 -20.09 -20.88 -3.11
N PHE A 91 -18.77 -20.74 -3.17
CA PHE A 91 -18.03 -20.77 -4.43
C PHE A 91 -18.26 -22.06 -5.22
N VAL A 92 -18.43 -23.20 -4.53
CA VAL A 92 -18.66 -24.50 -5.18
C VAL A 92 -19.96 -24.51 -5.99
N ASP A 93 -21.03 -23.96 -5.43
CA ASP A 93 -22.36 -23.97 -6.04
C ASP A 93 -22.60 -22.76 -6.95
N ASN A 94 -22.04 -21.61 -6.60
CA ASN A 94 -22.19 -20.35 -7.34
C ASN A 94 -20.86 -19.55 -7.38
N PRO A 95 -19.94 -19.90 -8.29
CA PRO A 95 -18.64 -19.23 -8.40
C PRO A 95 -18.74 -17.73 -8.70
N GLN A 96 -19.70 -17.34 -9.54
CA GLN A 96 -19.90 -15.94 -9.96
C GLN A 96 -20.39 -15.10 -8.78
N GLY A 97 -21.42 -15.58 -8.07
CA GLY A 97 -21.93 -14.92 -6.87
C GLY A 97 -20.87 -14.81 -5.77
N ALA A 98 -20.09 -15.87 -5.56
CA ALA A 98 -19.01 -15.86 -4.57
C ALA A 98 -17.91 -14.84 -4.91
N LEU A 99 -17.56 -14.65 -6.19
CA LEU A 99 -16.61 -13.61 -6.58
C LEU A 99 -17.15 -12.20 -6.30
N ALA A 100 -18.41 -11.94 -6.63
CA ALA A 100 -19.06 -10.65 -6.35
C ALA A 100 -19.16 -10.38 -4.84
N GLU A 101 -19.50 -11.40 -4.04
CA GLU A 101 -19.51 -11.30 -2.58
C GLU A 101 -18.10 -11.08 -2.01
N ALA A 102 -17.06 -11.68 -2.58
CA ALA A 102 -15.67 -11.45 -2.17
C ALA A 102 -15.22 -9.99 -2.40
N ASP A 103 -15.52 -9.42 -3.57
CA ASP A 103 -15.23 -8.02 -3.87
C ASP A 103 -15.95 -7.09 -2.88
N ALA A 104 -17.26 -7.29 -2.68
CA ALA A 104 -18.04 -6.52 -1.73
C ALA A 104 -17.47 -6.61 -0.30
N LEU A 105 -17.07 -7.81 0.14
CA LEU A 105 -16.53 -8.02 1.48
C LEU A 105 -15.19 -7.32 1.70
N VAL A 106 -14.30 -7.34 0.71
CA VAL A 106 -13.02 -6.59 0.74
C VAL A 106 -13.27 -5.09 0.79
N ARG A 107 -14.22 -4.59 -0.01
CA ARG A 107 -14.62 -3.18 -0.04
C ARG A 107 -15.19 -2.72 1.31
N ASP A 108 -16.05 -3.52 1.93
CA ASP A 108 -16.59 -3.24 3.26
C ASP A 108 -15.49 -3.24 4.33
N LEU A 109 -14.53 -4.16 4.24
CA LEU A 109 -13.38 -4.22 5.13
C LEU A 109 -12.50 -2.98 5.00
N MET A 110 -12.18 -2.57 3.77
CA MET A 110 -11.43 -1.34 3.50
C MET A 110 -12.14 -0.11 4.07
N GLN A 111 -13.45 0.00 3.84
CA GLN A 111 -14.24 1.10 4.39
C GLN A 111 -14.21 1.10 5.92
N LYS A 112 -14.33 -0.06 6.55
CA LYS A 112 -14.28 -0.19 8.01
C LYS A 112 -12.92 0.24 8.58
N ARG A 113 -11.83 -0.07 7.88
CA ARG A 113 -10.48 0.37 8.23
C ARG A 113 -10.29 1.88 8.03
N GLY A 114 -11.16 2.56 7.27
CA GLY A 114 -11.10 4.00 7.05
C GLY A 114 -10.56 4.41 5.67
N TYR A 115 -10.39 3.46 4.75
CA TYR A 115 -10.02 3.78 3.36
C TYR A 115 -11.19 4.46 2.62
N PRO A 116 -10.92 5.47 1.79
CA PRO A 116 -11.96 6.13 1.02
C PRO A 116 -12.54 5.18 -0.02
N MET A 117 -13.87 5.10 -0.07
CA MET A 117 -14.58 4.35 -1.10
C MET A 117 -14.89 5.29 -2.27
N GLY A 118 -14.41 4.96 -3.45
CA GLY A 118 -14.59 5.76 -4.66
C GLY A 118 -14.03 5.04 -5.87
N ASP A 119 -13.25 5.75 -6.67
CA ASP A 119 -12.51 5.17 -7.79
C ASP A 119 -11.58 4.03 -7.34
N PHE A 120 -11.60 2.92 -8.07
CA PHE A 120 -10.84 1.71 -7.75
C PHE A 120 -9.33 2.00 -7.75
N GLU A 121 -8.81 2.62 -8.82
CA GLU A 121 -7.37 2.87 -8.94
C GLU A 121 -6.88 3.82 -7.87
N ARG A 122 -7.69 4.81 -7.49
CA ARG A 122 -7.39 5.68 -6.35
C ARG A 122 -7.31 4.91 -5.03
N SER A 123 -8.26 4.01 -4.79
CA SER A 123 -8.30 3.20 -3.57
C SER A 123 -7.10 2.24 -3.50
N ALA A 124 -6.77 1.59 -4.61
CA ALA A 124 -5.58 0.74 -4.73
C ALA A 124 -4.29 1.54 -4.51
N ALA A 125 -4.17 2.72 -5.13
CA ALA A 125 -3.04 3.61 -4.94
C ALA A 125 -2.87 4.06 -3.48
N ASP A 126 -3.96 4.39 -2.80
CA ASP A 126 -3.91 4.80 -1.40
C ASP A 126 -3.57 3.59 -0.47
N ILE A 127 -4.07 2.37 -0.73
CA ILE A 127 -3.67 1.15 0.01
C ILE A 127 -2.18 0.87 -0.12
N SER A 128 -1.59 1.04 -1.31
CA SER A 128 -0.17 0.74 -1.57
C SER A 128 0.81 1.49 -0.67
N VAL A 129 0.38 2.56 0.00
CA VAL A 129 1.20 3.33 0.94
C VAL A 129 1.56 2.50 2.18
N HIS A 130 0.62 1.69 2.67
CA HIS A 130 0.81 0.85 3.86
C HIS A 130 0.98 -0.63 3.50
N HIS A 131 0.34 -1.08 2.42
CA HIS A 131 0.32 -2.48 2.02
C HIS A 131 0.79 -2.65 0.55
N PRO A 132 2.05 -2.28 0.24
CA PRO A 132 2.58 -2.35 -1.12
C PRO A 132 2.66 -3.78 -1.66
N GLY A 133 2.74 -4.80 -0.78
CA GLY A 133 2.86 -6.20 -1.18
C GLY A 133 1.56 -6.83 -1.71
N VAL A 134 0.40 -6.31 -1.32
CA VAL A 134 -0.91 -6.91 -1.67
C VAL A 134 -1.72 -6.09 -2.67
N VAL A 135 -1.27 -4.86 -3.00
CA VAL A 135 -1.97 -4.00 -3.97
C VAL A 135 -2.05 -4.65 -5.36
N GLU A 136 -1.03 -5.42 -5.75
CA GLU A 136 -1.03 -6.15 -7.02
C GLU A 136 -2.11 -7.23 -7.04
N HIS A 137 -2.32 -7.93 -5.93
CA HIS A 137 -3.43 -8.86 -5.79
C HIS A 137 -4.78 -8.14 -5.90
N TYR A 138 -4.93 -6.97 -5.27
CA TYR A 138 -6.16 -6.20 -5.41
C TYR A 138 -6.47 -5.82 -6.87
N ARG A 139 -5.47 -5.33 -7.60
CA ARG A 139 -5.59 -4.99 -9.03
C ARG A 139 -5.87 -6.21 -9.90
N ALA A 140 -5.19 -7.33 -9.64
CA ALA A 140 -5.42 -8.57 -10.37
C ALA A 140 -6.86 -9.10 -10.14
N ALA A 141 -7.33 -9.10 -8.89
CA ALA A 141 -8.68 -9.52 -8.55
C ALA A 141 -9.74 -8.65 -9.25
N HIS A 142 -9.58 -7.33 -9.17
CA HIS A 142 -10.52 -6.39 -9.77
C HIS A 142 -10.54 -6.47 -11.30
N ALA A 143 -9.38 -6.61 -11.95
CA ALA A 143 -9.30 -6.80 -13.39
C ALA A 143 -10.04 -8.07 -13.85
N ILE A 144 -10.00 -9.15 -13.05
CA ILE A 144 -10.78 -10.36 -13.34
C ILE A 144 -12.27 -10.13 -13.05
N ALA A 145 -12.64 -9.48 -11.95
CA ALA A 145 -14.03 -9.18 -11.62
C ALA A 145 -14.72 -8.33 -12.71
N GLU A 146 -14.03 -7.31 -13.24
CA GLU A 146 -14.52 -6.49 -14.35
C GLU A 146 -14.75 -7.29 -15.64
N ARG A 147 -13.86 -8.26 -15.93
CA ARG A 147 -14.05 -9.20 -17.04
C ARG A 147 -15.19 -10.18 -16.79
N ASP A 148 -15.36 -10.62 -15.55
CA ASP A 148 -16.43 -11.54 -15.15
C ASP A 148 -17.81 -10.88 -15.30
N HIS A 149 -17.93 -9.59 -14.99
CA HIS A 149 -19.15 -8.80 -15.26
C HIS A 149 -19.53 -8.77 -16.75
N ARG A 150 -18.57 -8.94 -17.65
CA ARG A 150 -18.80 -9.06 -19.10
C ARG A 150 -18.99 -10.50 -19.58
N GLY A 151 -18.95 -11.48 -18.68
CA GLY A 151 -19.07 -12.90 -19.00
C GLY A 151 -17.82 -13.51 -19.64
N GLU A 152 -16.66 -12.86 -19.53
CA GLU A 152 -15.41 -13.24 -20.20
C GLU A 152 -14.49 -14.13 -19.34
N VAL A 153 -14.99 -14.64 -18.21
CA VAL A 153 -14.21 -15.36 -17.20
C VAL A 153 -14.88 -16.69 -16.87
N ASP A 154 -14.08 -17.75 -16.85
CA ASP A 154 -14.51 -19.08 -16.47
C ASP A 154 -14.39 -19.31 -14.95
N THR A 155 -14.82 -20.48 -14.47
CA THR A 155 -14.78 -20.80 -13.04
C THR A 155 -13.36 -20.77 -12.46
N GLU A 156 -12.35 -21.16 -13.24
CA GLU A 156 -10.96 -21.12 -12.80
C GLU A 156 -10.46 -19.68 -12.64
N GLY A 157 -10.77 -18.79 -13.59
CA GLY A 157 -10.48 -17.37 -13.46
C GLY A 157 -11.14 -16.74 -12.22
N ARG A 158 -12.40 -17.11 -11.94
CA ARG A 158 -13.09 -16.68 -10.70
C ARG A 158 -12.36 -17.17 -9.45
N ARG A 159 -11.90 -18.42 -9.45
CA ARG A 159 -11.13 -18.99 -8.34
C ARG A 159 -9.86 -18.19 -8.07
N GLN A 160 -9.13 -17.82 -9.13
CA GLN A 160 -7.93 -16.99 -9.02
C GLN A 160 -8.25 -15.59 -8.46
N ALA A 161 -9.33 -14.97 -8.91
CA ALA A 161 -9.76 -13.67 -8.40
C ALA A 161 -10.09 -13.71 -6.90
N VAL A 162 -10.80 -14.75 -6.44
CA VAL A 162 -11.09 -14.96 -5.02
C VAL A 162 -9.81 -15.16 -4.20
N ILE A 163 -8.80 -15.85 -4.74
CA ILE A 163 -7.48 -16.00 -4.10
C ILE A 163 -6.77 -14.65 -3.97
N HIS A 164 -6.82 -13.84 -5.02
CA HIS A 164 -6.24 -12.50 -4.98
C HIS A 164 -6.96 -11.59 -3.99
N TYR A 165 -8.29 -11.61 -3.93
CA TYR A 165 -9.03 -10.91 -2.88
C TYR A 165 -8.69 -11.43 -1.49
N ARG A 166 -8.46 -12.74 -1.34
CA ARG A 166 -8.06 -13.32 -0.05
C ARG A 166 -6.74 -12.74 0.45
N ALA A 167 -5.75 -12.62 -0.42
CA ALA A 167 -4.45 -12.09 -0.04
C ALA A 167 -4.55 -10.66 0.52
N LEU A 168 -5.38 -9.81 -0.11
CA LEU A 168 -5.67 -8.47 0.42
C LEU A 168 -6.48 -8.54 1.73
N PHE A 169 -7.48 -9.41 1.79
CA PHE A 169 -8.35 -9.56 2.95
C PHE A 169 -7.58 -9.97 4.21
N ASP A 170 -6.72 -10.98 4.10
CA ASP A 170 -5.91 -11.50 5.21
C ASP A 170 -4.93 -10.42 5.73
N GLU A 171 -4.38 -9.58 4.85
CA GLU A 171 -3.54 -8.43 5.21
C GLU A 171 -4.33 -7.31 5.92
N LEU A 172 -5.57 -7.04 5.48
CA LEU A 172 -6.39 -5.97 6.05
C LEU A 172 -7.13 -6.37 7.34
N LEU A 173 -7.14 -7.66 7.67
CA LEU A 173 -7.76 -8.21 8.89
C LEU A 173 -6.96 -7.91 10.18
N GLU A 174 -5.86 -7.15 10.10
CA GLU A 174 -5.09 -6.70 11.27
C GLU A 174 -6.00 -6.15 12.38
N VAL A 175 -5.91 -6.80 13.55
CA VAL A 175 -6.67 -6.47 14.75
C VAL A 175 -5.83 -5.56 15.63
N ASP A 176 -6.48 -4.63 16.34
CA ASP A 176 -5.86 -3.94 17.48
C ASP A 176 -5.43 -5.00 18.51
N SER A 177 -4.14 -5.38 18.50
CA SER A 177 -3.55 -6.17 19.57
C SER A 177 -3.22 -5.22 20.73
N PRO A 178 -3.87 -5.31 21.90
CA PRO A 178 -3.56 -4.45 23.04
C PRO A 178 -2.17 -4.67 23.66
N GLU A 179 -1.31 -5.52 23.09
CA GLU A 179 0.00 -5.90 23.64
C GLU A 179 1.20 -5.41 22.81
N ARG A 180 1.36 -4.09 22.63
CA ARG A 180 2.68 -3.51 22.28
C ARG A 180 2.94 -2.14 22.93
N HIS A 181 2.41 -1.93 24.14
CA HIS A 181 2.88 -0.91 25.06
C HIS A 181 3.37 -1.59 26.36
N ASP A 182 4.55 -1.19 26.83
CA ASP A 182 5.39 -1.71 27.94
C ASP A 182 6.23 -2.96 27.64
N THR A 183 7.55 -2.87 27.53
CA THR A 183 8.43 -2.59 28.68
C THR A 183 9.77 -1.94 28.23
N PRO A 184 10.27 -0.87 28.88
CA PRO A 184 11.64 -0.41 28.68
C PRO A 184 12.60 -1.45 29.24
N HIS A 185 13.44 -2.04 28.38
CA HIS A 185 14.55 -2.89 28.80
C HIS A 185 15.59 -2.02 29.54
N HIS A 186 15.53 -1.99 30.86
CA HIS A 186 16.57 -1.43 31.72
C HIS A 186 17.55 -2.56 32.07
N PRO A 187 18.79 -2.58 31.54
CA PRO A 187 19.77 -3.58 31.95
C PRO A 187 20.32 -3.19 33.32
N GLY A 188 19.88 -3.92 34.35
CA GLY A 188 20.36 -3.79 35.72
C GLY A 188 21.86 -4.06 35.85
N MET A 189 22.50 -3.19 36.64
CA MET A 189 23.86 -3.31 37.14
C MET A 189 24.11 -4.69 37.77
N ARG A 190 25.20 -5.34 37.37
CA ARG A 190 25.83 -6.41 38.18
C ARG A 190 27.01 -5.80 38.93
N THR A 191 26.80 -5.57 40.22
CA THR A 191 27.86 -5.55 41.23
C THR A 191 28.50 -6.93 41.31
N GLN A 192 29.82 -7.01 41.22
CA GLN A 192 30.58 -8.16 41.72
C GLN A 192 31.55 -7.66 42.80
N SER A 193 31.46 -8.35 43.93
CA SER A 193 32.43 -8.36 45.02
C SER A 193 33.72 -9.07 44.61
#